data_AF-A0A662JQM8-F1
#
_entry.id   AF-A0A662JQM8-F1
#
_cell.length_a   1.000
_cell.length_b   1.000
_cell.length_c   1.000
_cell.angle_alpha   90.00
_cell.angle_beta   90.00
_cell.angle_gamma   90.00
#
_symmetry.space_group_name_H-M   'P 1'
#
loop_
_entity.id
_entity.type
_entity.pdbx_description
1 polymer ?
#
loop_
_entity_poly.entity_id
_entity_poly.type
_entity_poly.pdbx_seq_one_letter_code
_entity_poly.pdbx_strand_id
1 'polypeptide(L)'
;MPSLEIDATGLGLVEVNQKVRKAVKKGMRVIIKNAKHVDGLLAGLIKGEVEVEGDVGDYTAMLIGMREQKEEGLSGPRIVIHGNAGNYLADGAWAGEVVVEGDVGYGAAIYAYGGTVVIHGSAGDALGQLLKGATVIVRGDVGDVVGLYMVGGTIIVVGDAGEKIGDWMIRGEIFIGGSYKSLGSNVKERALSPEDKKRL
;
A
#
# COMPACT_ATOMS: atom_id res chain seq x y z
N MET A 1 -14.49 15.24 -14.59
CA MET A 1 -13.84 14.38 -15.60
C MET A 1 -14.80 13.26 -15.97
N PRO A 2 -14.82 12.77 -17.22
CA PRO A 2 -15.60 11.59 -17.58
C PRO A 2 -15.11 10.34 -16.83
N SER A 3 -16.03 9.44 -16.47
CA SER A 3 -15.73 8.17 -15.81
C SER A 3 -16.12 6.97 -16.69
N LEU A 4 -15.44 5.84 -16.51
CA LEU A 4 -15.84 4.53 -17.03
C LEU A 4 -16.13 3.60 -15.86
N GLU A 5 -17.32 3.01 -15.83
CA GLU A 5 -17.63 1.90 -14.94
C GLU A 5 -17.25 0.56 -15.58
N ILE A 6 -16.63 -0.31 -14.79
CA ILE A 6 -16.27 -1.68 -15.16
C ILE A 6 -16.84 -2.62 -14.11
N ASP A 7 -17.81 -3.46 -14.50
CA ASP A 7 -18.20 -4.62 -13.70
C ASP A 7 -17.24 -5.78 -14.01
N ALA A 8 -16.50 -6.25 -13.00
CA ALA A 8 -15.53 -7.33 -13.14
C ALA A 8 -16.16 -8.73 -13.06
N THR A 9 -17.48 -8.85 -12.88
CA THR A 9 -18.17 -10.14 -12.83
C THR A 9 -17.87 -10.99 -14.06
N GLY A 10 -17.27 -12.16 -13.83
CA GLY A 10 -16.90 -13.10 -14.90
C GLY A 10 -15.73 -12.66 -15.79
N LEU A 11 -15.10 -11.51 -15.50
CA LEU A 11 -13.90 -11.05 -16.22
C LEU A 11 -12.63 -11.55 -15.53
N GLY A 12 -11.63 -11.93 -16.33
CA GLY A 12 -10.29 -12.24 -15.85
C GLY A 12 -9.41 -11.00 -15.68
N LEU A 13 -8.28 -11.18 -14.98
CA LEU A 13 -7.27 -10.16 -14.72
C LEU A 13 -6.90 -9.31 -15.95
N VAL A 14 -6.53 -9.99 -17.04
CA VAL A 14 -6.05 -9.33 -18.26
C VAL A 14 -7.13 -8.41 -18.84
N GLU A 15 -8.39 -8.87 -18.84
CA GLU A 15 -9.50 -8.13 -19.42
C GLU A 15 -9.80 -6.85 -18.63
N VAL A 16 -9.88 -6.96 -17.29
CA VAL A 16 -10.13 -5.82 -16.41
C VAL A 16 -9.00 -4.80 -16.54
N ASN A 17 -7.74 -5.23 -16.40
CA ASN A 17 -6.59 -4.33 -16.45
C ASN A 17 -6.43 -3.67 -17.83
N GLN A 18 -6.74 -4.35 -18.93
CA GLN A 18 -6.73 -3.73 -20.26
C GLN A 18 -7.82 -2.66 -20.42
N LYS A 19 -9.03 -2.90 -19.90
CA LYS A 19 -10.12 -1.91 -19.91
C LYS A 19 -9.72 -0.67 -19.11
N VAL A 20 -9.15 -0.85 -17.91
CA VAL A 20 -8.63 0.24 -17.07
C VAL A 20 -7.58 1.04 -17.82
N ARG A 21 -6.53 0.39 -18.36
CA ARG A 21 -5.44 1.06 -19.07
C ARG A 21 -5.93 1.87 -20.29
N LYS A 22 -6.89 1.33 -21.04
CA LYS A 22 -7.51 2.03 -22.18
C LYS A 22 -8.26 3.29 -21.73
N ALA A 23 -9.03 3.21 -20.64
CA ALA A 23 -9.78 4.34 -20.11
C ALA A 23 -8.87 5.43 -19.55
N VAL A 24 -7.89 5.04 -18.73
CA VAL A 24 -6.87 5.96 -18.18
C VAL A 24 -6.08 6.66 -19.28
N LYS A 25 -5.72 5.96 -20.37
CA LYS A 25 -5.04 6.58 -21.53
C LYS A 25 -5.89 7.68 -22.20
N LYS A 26 -7.22 7.57 -22.12
CA LYS A 26 -8.18 8.57 -22.61
C LYS A 26 -8.46 9.68 -21.58
N GLY A 27 -7.79 9.68 -20.43
CA GLY A 27 -8.00 10.66 -19.36
C GLY A 27 -9.29 10.46 -18.58
N MET A 28 -9.85 9.24 -18.59
CA MET A 28 -11.05 8.90 -17.83
C MET A 28 -10.66 8.42 -16.43
N ARG A 29 -11.46 8.79 -15.43
CA ARG A 29 -11.48 8.08 -14.13
C ARG A 29 -12.14 6.72 -14.33
N VAL A 30 -11.73 5.72 -13.58
CA VAL A 30 -12.30 4.37 -13.66
C VAL A 30 -12.94 4.00 -12.33
N ILE A 31 -14.13 3.41 -12.37
CA ILE A 31 -14.80 2.82 -11.22
C ILE A 31 -14.97 1.34 -11.52
N ILE A 32 -14.49 0.47 -10.62
CA ILE A 32 -14.52 -0.98 -10.78
C ILE A 32 -15.45 -1.57 -9.71
N LYS A 33 -16.29 -2.52 -10.08
CA LYS A 33 -17.19 -3.25 -9.16
C LYS A 33 -16.91 -4.75 -9.23
N ASN A 34 -17.23 -5.48 -8.15
CA ASN A 34 -17.20 -6.95 -8.09
C ASN A 34 -15.84 -7.57 -8.47
N ALA A 35 -14.73 -7.00 -7.99
CA ALA A 35 -13.38 -7.38 -8.42
C ALA A 35 -12.60 -8.26 -7.42
N LYS A 36 -13.25 -8.79 -6.38
CA LYS A 36 -12.60 -9.58 -5.32
C LYS A 36 -11.84 -10.79 -5.84
N HIS A 37 -12.33 -11.44 -6.90
CA HIS A 37 -11.71 -12.63 -7.49
C HIS A 37 -10.53 -12.31 -8.42
N VAL A 38 -10.20 -11.03 -8.61
CA VAL A 38 -9.17 -10.59 -9.56
C VAL A 38 -7.86 -10.32 -8.83
N ASP A 39 -7.04 -11.35 -8.64
CA ASP A 39 -5.69 -11.17 -8.13
C ASP A 39 -4.82 -10.42 -9.16
N GLY A 40 -4.01 -9.47 -8.71
CA GLY A 40 -3.19 -8.59 -9.55
C GLY A 40 -3.95 -7.41 -10.16
N LEU A 41 -5.14 -7.10 -9.65
CA LEU A 41 -5.93 -5.95 -10.10
C LEU A 41 -5.08 -4.67 -10.08
N LEU A 42 -5.10 -3.88 -11.15
CA LEU A 42 -4.29 -2.65 -11.32
C LEU A 42 -2.76 -2.83 -11.32
N ALA A 43 -2.25 -4.06 -11.41
CA ALA A 43 -0.82 -4.32 -11.52
C ALA A 43 -0.17 -3.49 -12.64
N GLY A 44 0.91 -2.78 -12.32
CA GLY A 44 1.69 -1.98 -13.27
C GLY A 44 0.99 -0.73 -13.80
N LEU A 45 -0.02 -0.20 -13.09
CA LEU A 45 -0.65 1.07 -13.45
C LEU A 45 0.32 2.23 -13.18
N ILE A 46 0.53 3.12 -14.15
CA ILE A 46 1.53 4.19 -14.07
C ILE A 46 0.91 5.54 -13.66
N LYS A 47 -0.36 5.76 -14.01
CA LYS A 47 -1.08 7.02 -13.78
C LYS A 47 -2.59 6.79 -13.78
N GLY A 48 -3.34 7.84 -13.50
CA GLY A 48 -4.80 7.85 -13.55
C GLY A 48 -5.44 7.67 -12.17
N GLU A 49 -6.75 7.91 -12.13
CA GLU A 49 -7.57 7.76 -10.93
C GLU A 49 -8.48 6.55 -11.10
N VAL A 50 -8.39 5.62 -10.15
CA VAL A 50 -9.20 4.41 -10.14
C VAL A 50 -9.83 4.24 -8.77
N GLU A 51 -11.12 3.95 -8.74
CA GLU A 51 -11.83 3.55 -7.54
C GLU A 51 -12.39 2.15 -7.70
N VAL A 52 -12.37 1.38 -6.62
CA VAL A 52 -12.94 0.03 -6.58
C VAL A 52 -14.01 0.02 -5.50
N GLU A 53 -15.24 -0.31 -5.90
CA GLU A 53 -16.34 -0.54 -4.97
C GLU A 53 -16.34 -2.00 -4.54
N GLY A 54 -16.07 -2.23 -3.25
CA GLY A 54 -15.99 -3.54 -2.63
C GLY A 54 -14.55 -4.07 -2.50
N ASP A 55 -14.46 -5.35 -2.11
CA ASP A 55 -13.19 -6.03 -1.84
C ASP A 55 -12.39 -6.29 -3.12
N VAL A 56 -11.06 -6.39 -2.96
CA VAL A 56 -10.10 -6.77 -4.01
C VAL A 56 -9.25 -7.96 -3.58
N GLY A 57 -8.75 -8.71 -4.56
CA GLY A 57 -7.89 -9.88 -4.36
C GLY A 57 -6.43 -9.54 -4.02
N ASP A 58 -5.60 -10.58 -4.04
CA ASP A 58 -4.19 -10.52 -3.72
C ASP A 58 -3.42 -9.74 -4.80
N TYR A 59 -2.25 -9.20 -4.46
CA TYR A 59 -1.36 -8.46 -5.37
C TYR A 59 -2.00 -7.24 -6.05
N THR A 60 -3.11 -6.72 -5.52
CA THR A 60 -3.73 -5.52 -6.04
C THR A 60 -2.74 -4.35 -5.98
N ALA A 61 -2.66 -3.56 -7.06
CA ALA A 61 -1.75 -2.44 -7.22
C ALA A 61 -0.25 -2.80 -7.13
N MET A 62 0.14 -4.05 -7.42
CA MET A 62 1.57 -4.39 -7.49
C MET A 62 2.29 -3.60 -8.60
N LEU A 63 3.54 -3.22 -8.36
CA LEU A 63 4.43 -2.58 -9.33
C LEU A 63 3.87 -1.29 -9.96
N ILE A 64 3.03 -0.55 -9.23
CA ILE A 64 2.47 0.71 -9.71
C ILE A 64 3.50 1.84 -9.72
N GLY A 65 3.24 2.83 -10.58
CA GLY A 65 4.15 3.93 -10.81
C GLY A 65 5.45 3.47 -11.47
N MET A 66 6.37 4.42 -11.62
CA MET A 66 7.65 4.25 -12.27
C MET A 66 8.75 4.88 -11.43
N ARG A 67 9.97 4.39 -11.61
CA ARG A 67 11.14 4.88 -10.89
C ARG A 67 11.37 6.37 -11.12
N GLU A 68 11.23 6.82 -12.36
CA GLU A 68 11.38 8.21 -12.77
C GLU A 68 10.37 9.10 -12.03
N GLN A 69 9.13 8.63 -11.83
CA GLN A 69 8.12 9.39 -11.08
C GLN A 69 8.56 9.62 -9.63
N LYS A 70 9.19 8.62 -9.00
CA LYS A 70 9.74 8.77 -7.66
C LYS A 70 10.93 9.73 -7.63
N GLU A 71 11.89 9.55 -8.54
CA GLU A 71 13.16 10.29 -8.52
C GLU A 71 12.98 11.77 -8.90
N GLU A 72 12.02 12.08 -9.76
CA GLU A 72 11.72 13.43 -10.23
C GLU A 72 10.55 14.09 -9.47
N GLY A 73 9.93 13.39 -8.53
CA GLY A 73 8.78 13.91 -7.75
C GLY A 73 7.50 14.09 -8.58
N LEU A 74 7.30 13.25 -9.61
CA LEU A 74 6.09 13.26 -10.43
C LEU A 74 4.97 12.41 -9.81
N SER A 75 3.73 12.77 -10.11
CA SER A 75 2.55 12.03 -9.64
C SER A 75 2.46 10.63 -10.26
N GLY A 76 2.17 9.62 -9.43
CA GLY A 76 1.80 8.26 -9.83
C GLY A 76 0.29 8.09 -10.03
N PRO A 77 -0.22 6.84 -10.09
CA PRO A 77 -1.66 6.61 -10.05
C PRO A 77 -2.24 6.90 -8.66
N ARG A 78 -3.54 7.21 -8.61
CA ARG A 78 -4.32 7.25 -7.37
C ARG A 78 -5.38 6.16 -7.40
N ILE A 79 -5.35 5.29 -6.40
CA ILE A 79 -6.21 4.11 -6.29
C ILE A 79 -6.93 4.17 -4.95
N VAL A 80 -8.26 4.10 -4.96
CA VAL A 80 -9.08 4.00 -3.74
C VAL A 80 -9.89 2.71 -3.76
N ILE A 81 -9.85 1.96 -2.67
CA ILE A 81 -10.59 0.70 -2.49
C ILE A 81 -11.59 0.90 -1.35
N HIS A 82 -12.87 0.89 -1.69
CA HIS A 82 -14.01 1.00 -0.76
C HIS A 82 -14.39 -0.38 -0.20
N GLY A 83 -13.41 -1.07 0.37
CA GLY A 83 -13.52 -2.45 0.85
C GLY A 83 -12.20 -2.94 1.44
N ASN A 84 -12.06 -4.26 1.56
CA ASN A 84 -10.82 -4.89 2.02
C ASN A 84 -9.91 -5.24 0.84
N ALA A 85 -8.61 -5.40 1.11
CA ALA A 85 -7.66 -5.93 0.14
C ALA A 85 -7.03 -7.23 0.63
N GLY A 86 -6.74 -8.12 -0.32
CA GLY A 86 -5.99 -9.36 -0.07
C GLY A 86 -4.53 -9.12 0.32
N ASN A 87 -3.73 -10.17 0.18
CA ASN A 87 -2.30 -10.17 0.49
C ASN A 87 -1.51 -9.35 -0.54
N TYR A 88 -0.34 -8.87 -0.15
CA TYR A 88 0.64 -8.25 -1.04
C TYR A 88 0.15 -7.00 -1.78
N LEU A 89 -0.81 -6.28 -1.19
CA LEU A 89 -1.26 -4.99 -1.70
C LEU A 89 -0.07 -4.04 -1.92
N ALA A 90 0.02 -3.44 -3.10
CA ALA A 90 1.06 -2.47 -3.46
C ALA A 90 2.51 -3.00 -3.39
N ASP A 91 2.71 -4.32 -3.54
CA ASP A 91 4.04 -4.93 -3.64
C ASP A 91 4.89 -4.27 -4.74
N GLY A 92 6.08 -3.81 -4.38
CA GLY A 92 7.05 -3.21 -5.29
C GLY A 92 6.61 -1.88 -5.92
N ALA A 93 5.66 -1.15 -5.32
CA ALA A 93 5.23 0.17 -5.80
C ALA A 93 6.38 1.18 -5.87
N TRP A 94 6.44 1.96 -6.96
CA TRP A 94 7.43 3.00 -7.17
C TRP A 94 6.92 4.41 -6.85
N ALA A 95 5.67 4.69 -7.21
CA ALA A 95 5.03 5.98 -7.00
C ALA A 95 3.50 5.83 -6.99
N GLY A 96 2.81 6.87 -6.53
CA GLY A 96 1.35 6.91 -6.47
C GLY A 96 0.80 6.83 -5.05
N GLU A 97 -0.52 6.81 -4.96
CA GLU A 97 -1.29 6.73 -3.72
C GLU A 97 -2.27 5.54 -3.82
N VAL A 98 -2.24 4.67 -2.80
CA VAL A 98 -3.21 3.59 -2.62
C VAL A 98 -3.90 3.80 -1.28
N VAL A 99 -5.22 3.95 -1.30
CA VAL A 99 -6.05 4.09 -0.10
C VAL A 99 -6.99 2.89 -0.02
N VAL A 100 -7.02 2.22 1.13
CA VAL A 100 -7.95 1.13 1.45
C VAL A 100 -8.78 1.53 2.66
N GLU A 101 -10.10 1.52 2.50
CA GLU A 101 -11.02 1.89 3.59
C GLU A 101 -11.23 0.77 4.61
N GLY A 102 -11.03 -0.49 4.21
CA GLY A 102 -11.10 -1.67 5.07
C GLY A 102 -9.72 -2.18 5.51
N ASP A 103 -9.68 -3.48 5.78
CA ASP A 103 -8.49 -4.21 6.21
C ASP A 103 -7.65 -4.70 5.01
N VAL A 104 -6.37 -4.97 5.28
CA VAL A 104 -5.44 -5.56 4.31
C VAL A 104 -4.80 -6.81 4.87
N GLY A 105 -4.63 -7.83 4.01
CA GLY A 105 -4.00 -9.09 4.37
C GLY A 105 -2.49 -9.00 4.66
N TYR A 106 -1.83 -10.15 4.54
CA TYR A 106 -0.39 -10.30 4.76
C TYR A 106 0.43 -9.44 3.79
N GLY A 107 1.50 -8.82 4.28
CA GLY A 107 2.56 -8.31 3.41
C GLY A 107 2.18 -7.11 2.55
N ALA A 108 1.34 -6.21 3.05
CA ALA A 108 1.09 -4.95 2.35
C ALA A 108 2.38 -4.12 2.21
N ALA A 109 2.56 -3.49 1.05
CA ALA A 109 3.70 -2.65 0.68
C ALA A 109 5.08 -3.31 0.78
N ILE A 110 5.15 -4.64 0.65
CA ILE A 110 6.43 -5.35 0.53
C ILE A 110 7.23 -4.77 -0.64
N TYR A 111 8.55 -4.65 -0.48
CA TYR A 111 9.47 -4.12 -1.51
C TYR A 111 9.14 -2.72 -2.06
N ALA A 112 8.20 -1.97 -1.48
CA ALA A 112 7.79 -0.69 -2.04
C ALA A 112 8.93 0.34 -2.01
N TYR A 113 9.23 0.91 -3.18
CA TYR A 113 10.30 1.87 -3.42
C TYR A 113 9.87 3.31 -3.12
N GLY A 114 8.59 3.64 -3.29
CA GLY A 114 8.06 5.00 -3.11
C GLY A 114 6.53 5.02 -3.17
N GLY A 115 5.96 6.24 -3.12
CA GLY A 115 4.52 6.44 -3.02
C GLY A 115 3.99 6.32 -1.58
N THR A 116 2.67 6.34 -1.46
CA THR A 116 1.97 6.30 -0.18
C THR A 116 0.88 5.23 -0.20
N VAL A 117 0.87 4.40 0.85
CA VAL A 117 -0.19 3.41 1.10
C VAL A 117 -0.89 3.79 2.40
N VAL A 118 -2.20 4.00 2.35
CA VAL A 118 -3.03 4.35 3.50
C VAL A 118 -4.08 3.27 3.71
N ILE A 119 -4.12 2.71 4.91
CA ILE A 119 -5.05 1.65 5.32
C ILE A 119 -5.86 2.16 6.50
N HIS A 120 -7.17 2.33 6.31
CA HIS A 120 -8.07 2.79 7.37
C HIS A 120 -8.45 1.70 8.37
N GLY A 121 -8.42 0.43 7.95
CA GLY A 121 -8.55 -0.72 8.82
C GLY A 121 -7.20 -1.16 9.41
N SER A 122 -7.10 -2.46 9.66
CA SER A 122 -5.90 -3.14 10.17
C SER A 122 -5.11 -3.79 9.03
N ALA A 123 -3.85 -4.12 9.26
CA ALA A 123 -3.02 -4.86 8.31
C ALA A 123 -2.47 -6.15 8.95
N GLY A 124 -2.30 -7.18 8.13
CA GLY A 124 -1.70 -8.45 8.57
C GLY A 124 -0.21 -8.37 8.90
N ASP A 125 0.39 -9.54 9.09
CA ASP A 125 1.84 -9.67 9.34
C ASP A 125 2.68 -9.16 8.17
N ALA A 126 3.96 -8.89 8.45
CA ALA A 126 4.97 -8.52 7.45
C ALA A 126 4.65 -7.24 6.66
N LEU A 127 3.81 -6.35 7.20
CA LEU A 127 3.58 -5.01 6.67
C LEU A 127 4.92 -4.31 6.42
N GLY A 128 5.16 -3.89 5.18
CA GLY A 128 6.40 -3.20 4.80
C GLY A 128 7.66 -4.06 4.94
N GLN A 129 7.57 -5.39 4.84
CA GLN A 129 8.77 -6.21 4.74
C GLN A 129 9.60 -5.77 3.51
N LEU A 130 10.91 -5.58 3.70
CA LEU A 130 11.84 -5.07 2.68
C LEU A 130 11.43 -3.72 2.10
N LEU A 131 10.66 -2.90 2.84
CA LEU A 131 10.30 -1.54 2.45
C LEU A 131 11.55 -0.70 2.18
N LYS A 132 11.56 0.02 1.06
CA LYS A 132 12.76 0.72 0.56
C LYS A 132 12.64 2.23 0.57
N GLY A 133 11.43 2.78 0.51
CA GLY A 133 11.24 4.22 0.46
C GLY A 133 9.80 4.73 0.41
N ALA A 134 8.79 3.87 0.41
CA ALA A 134 7.40 4.32 0.49
C ALA A 134 7.02 4.76 1.91
N THR A 135 5.90 5.50 2.00
CA THR A 135 5.23 5.82 3.27
C THR A 135 4.00 4.94 3.42
N VAL A 136 3.89 4.23 4.53
CA VAL A 136 2.77 3.33 4.83
C VAL A 136 2.10 3.83 6.10
N ILE A 137 0.79 4.06 6.06
CA ILE A 137 -0.01 4.57 7.18
C ILE A 137 -1.14 3.58 7.44
N VAL A 138 -1.24 3.08 8.67
CA VAL A 138 -2.30 2.17 9.12
C VAL A 138 -3.01 2.79 10.31
N ARG A 139 -4.32 2.94 10.22
CA ARG A 139 -5.14 3.48 11.31
C ARG A 139 -5.44 2.42 12.37
N GLY A 140 -5.69 1.19 11.97
CA GLY A 140 -5.95 0.07 12.88
C GLY A 140 -4.67 -0.56 13.42
N ASP A 141 -4.78 -1.83 13.76
CA ASP A 141 -3.69 -2.63 14.31
C ASP A 141 -2.88 -3.29 13.19
N VAL A 142 -1.68 -3.75 13.54
CA VAL A 142 -0.81 -4.50 12.63
C VAL A 142 -0.33 -5.80 13.26
N GLY A 143 -0.10 -6.79 12.41
CA GLY A 143 0.41 -8.09 12.81
C GLY A 143 1.88 -8.10 13.25
N ASP A 144 2.49 -9.27 13.15
CA ASP A 144 3.88 -9.50 13.53
C ASP A 144 4.86 -9.06 12.43
N VAL A 145 6.14 -8.93 12.80
CA VAL A 145 7.29 -8.69 11.90
C VAL A 145 7.13 -7.49 10.95
N VAL A 146 6.44 -6.45 11.40
CA VAL A 146 6.28 -5.18 10.67
C VAL A 146 7.65 -4.58 10.37
N GLY A 147 7.91 -4.21 9.11
CA GLY A 147 9.19 -3.65 8.69
C GLY A 147 10.36 -4.64 8.70
N LEU A 148 10.10 -5.94 8.65
CA LEU A 148 11.14 -6.98 8.54
C LEU A 148 12.09 -6.69 7.36
N TYR A 149 13.39 -6.60 7.63
CA TYR A 149 14.42 -6.23 6.63
C TYR A 149 14.22 -4.87 5.94
N MET A 150 13.48 -3.93 6.53
CA MET A 150 13.28 -2.58 5.97
C MET A 150 14.61 -1.84 5.76
N VAL A 151 14.79 -1.22 4.59
CA VAL A 151 16.03 -0.51 4.20
C VAL A 151 15.84 0.98 3.91
N GLY A 152 14.61 1.48 4.11
CA GLY A 152 14.22 2.88 4.01
C GLY A 152 12.70 3.05 4.00
N GLY A 153 12.24 4.30 4.03
CA GLY A 153 10.81 4.62 4.05
C GLY A 153 10.30 4.92 5.46
N THR A 154 8.97 4.98 5.59
CA THR A 154 8.31 5.30 6.85
C THR A 154 7.05 4.45 7.01
N ILE A 155 6.89 3.81 8.17
CA ILE A 155 5.67 3.12 8.56
C ILE A 155 5.08 3.87 9.76
N ILE A 156 3.79 4.20 9.71
CA ILE A 156 3.04 4.84 10.77
C ILE A 156 1.85 3.96 11.09
N VAL A 157 1.75 3.50 12.34
CA VAL A 157 0.65 2.69 12.85
C VAL A 157 0.00 3.46 13.98
N VAL A 158 -1.28 3.77 13.87
CA VAL A 158 -2.03 4.47 14.92
C VAL A 158 -2.45 3.51 16.03
N GLY A 159 -2.80 2.27 15.70
CA GLY A 159 -3.16 1.22 16.65
C GLY A 159 -1.97 0.49 17.27
N ASP A 160 -2.23 -0.75 17.68
CA ASP A 160 -1.26 -1.65 18.29
C ASP A 160 -0.49 -2.46 17.24
N ALA A 161 0.65 -3.02 17.65
CA ALA A 161 1.50 -3.82 16.79
C ALA A 161 1.96 -5.13 17.44
N GLY A 162 2.21 -6.14 16.61
CA GLY A 162 2.58 -7.48 17.03
C GLY A 162 4.03 -7.63 17.55
N GLU A 163 4.58 -8.82 17.35
CA GLU A 163 5.93 -9.19 17.75
C GLU A 163 6.98 -8.79 16.72
N LYS A 164 8.23 -8.61 17.19
CA LYS A 164 9.43 -8.46 16.35
C LYS A 164 9.35 -7.29 15.35
N ILE A 165 8.82 -6.15 15.80
CA ILE A 165 8.77 -4.94 14.97
C ILE A 165 10.18 -4.55 14.55
N GLY A 166 10.37 -4.31 13.26
CA GLY A 166 11.61 -3.87 12.65
C GLY A 166 12.69 -4.93 12.58
N ASP A 167 12.39 -6.22 12.76
CA ASP A 167 13.40 -7.28 12.78
C ASP A 167 14.34 -7.18 11.57
N TRP A 168 15.64 -7.10 11.83
CA TRP A 168 16.68 -6.91 10.83
C TRP A 168 16.54 -5.66 9.94
N MET A 169 15.83 -4.63 10.37
CA MET A 169 15.81 -3.35 9.66
C MET A 169 17.22 -2.72 9.62
N ILE A 170 17.52 -2.05 8.51
CA ILE A 170 18.81 -1.40 8.25
C ILE A 170 18.67 0.13 8.31
N ARG A 171 17.57 0.69 7.75
CA ARG A 171 17.26 2.13 7.78
C ARG A 171 15.75 2.35 7.67
N GLY A 172 15.33 3.58 7.95
CA GLY A 172 13.94 4.02 7.92
C GLY A 172 13.37 4.11 9.32
N GLU A 173 12.08 4.45 9.42
CA GLU A 173 11.43 4.74 10.69
C GLU A 173 10.06 4.09 10.77
N ILE A 174 9.76 3.52 11.94
CA ILE A 174 8.48 2.92 12.28
C ILE A 174 7.93 3.67 13.49
N PHE A 175 6.73 4.22 13.36
CA PHE A 175 6.01 4.94 14.41
C PHE A 175 4.81 4.12 14.85
N ILE A 176 4.71 3.84 16.14
CA ILE A 176 3.58 3.12 16.74
C ILE A 176 2.88 4.08 17.71
N GLY A 177 1.58 4.28 17.51
CA GLY A 177 0.72 5.11 18.35
C GLY A 177 0.17 4.37 19.57
N GLY A 178 -0.09 3.07 19.43
CA GLY A 178 -0.49 2.17 20.50
C GLY A 178 0.69 1.48 21.20
N SER A 179 0.47 0.24 21.62
CA SER A 179 1.46 -0.64 22.23
C SER A 179 2.02 -1.64 21.21
N TYR A 180 3.19 -2.20 21.51
CA TYR A 180 3.74 -3.31 20.75
C TYR A 180 4.19 -4.46 21.65
N LYS A 181 4.20 -5.69 21.13
CA LYS A 181 4.58 -6.87 21.92
C LYS A 181 6.10 -7.01 22.10
N SER A 182 6.87 -6.83 21.04
CA SER A 182 8.34 -6.91 21.11
C SER A 182 9.03 -6.22 19.93
N LEU A 183 10.26 -5.78 20.14
CA LEU A 183 11.15 -5.32 19.08
C LEU A 183 11.90 -6.49 18.45
N GLY A 184 12.21 -6.37 17.17
CA GLY A 184 13.06 -7.29 16.46
C GLY A 184 14.56 -7.02 16.68
N SER A 185 15.38 -7.82 16.02
CA SER A 185 16.83 -7.71 16.03
C SER A 185 17.27 -6.45 15.28
N ASN A 186 18.37 -5.83 15.71
CA ASN A 186 18.95 -4.65 15.05
C ASN A 186 18.06 -3.39 15.04
N VAL A 187 17.04 -3.33 15.90
CA VAL A 187 16.16 -2.18 16.06
C VAL A 187 16.60 -1.35 17.25
N LYS A 188 16.56 -0.02 17.10
CA LYS A 188 16.80 0.92 18.20
C LYS A 188 15.58 1.80 18.40
N GLU A 189 14.91 1.61 19.53
CA GLU A 189 13.87 2.52 19.97
C GLU A 189 14.49 3.84 20.47
N ARG A 190 13.80 4.95 20.18
CA ARG A 190 14.15 6.29 20.67
C ARG A 190 12.88 7.11 20.88
N ALA A 191 12.97 8.13 21.73
CA ALA A 191 11.91 9.12 21.85
C ALA A 191 11.73 9.92 20.54
N LEU A 192 10.51 10.40 20.32
CA LEU A 192 10.18 11.28 19.20
C LEU A 192 10.95 12.61 19.32
N SER A 193 11.62 12.99 18.23
CA SER A 193 12.23 14.30 18.09
C SER A 193 11.18 15.38 17.80
N PRO A 194 11.49 16.67 17.95
CA PRO A 194 10.60 17.75 17.52
C PRO A 194 10.23 17.68 16.03
N GLU A 195 11.13 17.18 15.18
CA GLU A 195 10.89 16.99 13.76
C GLU A 195 9.90 15.85 13.50
N ASP A 196 10.03 14.74 14.23
CA ASP A 196 9.07 13.64 14.17
C ASP A 196 7.66 14.13 14.52
N LYS A 197 7.52 14.90 15.60
CA LYS A 197 6.24 15.47 16.06
C LYS A 197 5.63 16.48 15.08
N LYS A 198 6.42 17.04 14.16
CA LYS A 198 5.91 17.95 13.12
C LYS A 198 5.47 17.18 11.88
N ARG A 199 6.09 16.03 11.62
CA ARG A 199 5.77 15.16 10.49
C ARG A 199 4.52 14.31 10.75
N LEU A 200 4.32 13.88 12.00
CA LEU A 200 3.15 13.16 12.50
C LEU A 200 2.02 14.13 12.84
#